data_AF-A0A2S2P3B7-F1
#
_entry.id   AF-A0A2S2P3B7-F1
#
_cell.length_a   1.000
_cell.length_b   1.000
_cell.length_c   1.000
_cell.angle_alpha   90.00
_cell.angle_beta   90.00
_cell.angle_gamma   90.00
#
_symmetry.space_group_name_H-M   'P 1'
#
loop_
_entity.id
_entity.type
_entity.pdbx_description
1 polymer ?
#
loop_
_entity_poly.entity_id
_entity_poly.type
_entity_poly.pdbx_seq_one_letter_code
_entity_poly.pdbx_strand_id
1 'polypeptide(L)'
;MSWIVSRQTCVVVFAILTLLIIIFAYAELLLLVSICTTASSNLYNQMFNSIIRSTMAFLNKNPSGRILNRFSKDIGIIDEALPPIFIDVVQIGLMVIGILIVVGIVNVYLILPTLIIVVVFFKMRNMYMTTTRNVKRLEGIARSPMFTHVNSSLQGLTTIRAFDVEQILSQEFASHQDLHSSAWYLFMSLSRAFGFWLDIVCILYTTIVTFFFIFIVNDTHGGNVGLAITQAIGLTGMFQWVV
;
A
#
# COMPACT_ATOMS: atom_id res chain seq x y z
N MET A 1 48.50 -1.74 2.74
CA MET A 1 48.40 -1.00 1.46
C MET A 1 46.92 -0.89 1.10
N SER A 2 46.20 0.06 1.70
CA SER A 2 44.78 0.29 1.39
C SER A 2 44.70 0.90 -0.01
N TRP A 3 44.02 0.23 -0.93
CA TRP A 3 43.70 0.77 -2.25
C TRP A 3 42.78 1.98 -2.07
N ILE A 4 43.37 3.17 -1.92
CA ILE A 4 42.61 4.42 -1.89
C ILE A 4 42.15 4.66 -3.33
N VAL A 5 40.91 4.28 -3.61
CA VAL A 5 40.27 4.49 -4.89
C VAL A 5 40.31 5.99 -5.22
N SER A 6 40.78 6.33 -6.42
CA SER A 6 40.83 7.73 -6.86
C SER A 6 39.43 8.34 -6.84
N ARG A 7 39.32 9.59 -6.38
CA ARG A 7 38.04 10.34 -6.34
C ARG A 7 37.34 10.33 -7.71
N GLN A 8 38.11 10.41 -8.79
CA GLN A 8 37.57 10.35 -10.15
C GLN A 8 36.90 9.00 -10.44
N THR A 9 37.51 7.90 -10.01
CA THR A 9 36.93 6.56 -10.15
C THR A 9 35.63 6.42 -9.36
N CYS A 10 35.55 6.95 -8.13
CA CYS A 10 34.31 6.94 -7.34
C CYS A 10 33.18 7.71 -8.02
N VAL A 11 33.47 8.91 -8.57
CA VAL A 11 32.48 9.72 -9.28
C VAL A 11 31.99 9.01 -10.54
N VAL A 12 32.90 8.41 -11.31
CA VAL A 12 32.54 7.66 -12.53
C VAL A 12 31.68 6.44 -12.20
N VAL A 13 32.05 5.65 -11.17
CA VAL A 13 31.26 4.49 -10.73
C VAL A 13 29.87 4.93 -10.26
N PHE A 14 29.78 6.00 -9.47
CA PHE A 14 28.50 6.51 -9.00
C PHE A 14 27.62 6.99 -10.16
N ALA A 15 28.19 7.72 -11.12
CA ALA A 15 27.47 8.18 -12.32
C ALA A 15 26.92 7.00 -13.12
N ILE A 16 27.74 5.97 -13.37
CA ILE A 16 27.31 4.76 -14.09
C ILE A 16 26.19 4.04 -13.33
N LEU A 17 26.32 3.86 -12.00
CA LEU A 17 25.29 3.23 -11.18
C LEU A 17 23.97 4.01 -11.22
N THR A 18 24.02 5.35 -11.10
CA THR A 18 22.80 6.17 -11.19
C THR A 18 22.13 6.08 -12.55
N LEU A 19 22.91 6.04 -13.64
CA LEU A 19 22.39 5.90 -14.99
C LEU A 19 21.73 4.52 -15.18
N LEU A 20 22.37 3.45 -14.68
CA LEU A 20 21.79 2.11 -14.68
C LEU A 20 20.47 2.05 -13.91
N ILE A 21 20.39 2.66 -12.72
CA ILE A 21 19.15 2.72 -11.94
C ILE A 21 18.03 3.38 -12.73
N ILE A 22 18.30 4.49 -13.42
CA ILE A 22 17.31 5.18 -14.26
C ILE A 22 16.82 4.27 -15.41
N ILE A 23 17.75 3.58 -16.08
CA ILE A 23 17.40 2.64 -17.16
C ILE A 23 16.53 1.50 -16.63
N PHE A 24 16.91 0.89 -15.50
CA PHE A 24 16.16 -0.21 -14.89
C PHE A 24 14.78 0.23 -14.42
N ALA A 25 14.66 1.41 -13.79
CA ALA A 25 13.38 1.95 -13.36
C ALA A 25 12.43 2.19 -14.55
N TYR A 26 12.95 2.70 -15.66
CA TYR A 26 12.16 2.88 -16.88
C TYR A 26 11.76 1.53 -17.51
N ALA A 27 12.69 0.57 -17.56
CA ALA A 27 12.43 -0.77 -18.06
C ALA A 27 11.36 -1.49 -17.21
N GLU A 28 11.45 -1.41 -15.88
CA GLU A 28 10.48 -1.96 -14.93
C GLU A 28 9.08 -1.38 -15.19
N LEU A 29 8.96 -0.06 -15.30
CA LEU A 29 7.69 0.61 -15.58
C LEU A 29 7.06 0.12 -16.88
N LEU A 30 7.84 0.06 -17.97
CA LEU A 30 7.36 -0.41 -19.27
C LEU A 30 6.93 -1.88 -19.24
N LEU A 31 7.73 -2.74 -18.59
CA LEU A 31 7.43 -4.16 -18.46
C LEU A 31 6.12 -4.36 -17.69
N LEU A 32 5.94 -3.66 -16.57
CA LEU A 32 4.74 -3.83 -15.74
C LEU A 32 3.48 -3.30 -16.40
N VAL A 33 3.54 -2.16 -17.09
CA VAL A 33 2.42 -1.65 -17.88
C VAL A 33 2.08 -2.64 -19.00
N SER A 34 3.08 -3.16 -19.72
CA SER A 34 2.86 -4.15 -20.78
C SER A 34 2.24 -5.46 -20.26
N ILE A 35 2.73 -5.97 -19.12
CA ILE A 35 2.19 -7.18 -18.49
C ILE A 35 0.74 -6.94 -18.03
N CYS A 36 0.46 -5.83 -17.35
CA CYS A 36 -0.88 -5.55 -16.81
C CYS A 36 -1.90 -5.34 -17.94
N THR A 37 -1.55 -4.56 -18.96
CA THR A 37 -2.43 -4.34 -20.12
C THR A 37 -2.70 -5.63 -20.90
N THR A 38 -1.68 -6.48 -21.08
CA THR A 38 -1.85 -7.80 -21.72
C THR A 38 -2.72 -8.71 -20.86
N ALA A 39 -2.50 -8.74 -19.54
CA ALA A 39 -3.28 -9.56 -18.62
C ALA A 39 -4.74 -9.11 -18.55
N SER A 40 -5.01 -7.81 -18.50
CA SER A 40 -6.36 -7.23 -18.50
C SER A 40 -7.08 -7.54 -19.81
N SER A 41 -6.43 -7.33 -20.97
CA SER A 41 -7.00 -7.67 -22.27
C SER A 41 -7.34 -9.16 -22.38
N ASN A 42 -6.46 -10.04 -21.89
CA ASN A 42 -6.72 -11.47 -21.84
C ASN A 42 -7.90 -11.81 -20.92
N LEU A 43 -7.99 -11.18 -19.74
CA LEU A 43 -9.08 -11.41 -18.80
C LEU A 43 -10.42 -10.91 -19.37
N TYR A 44 -10.42 -9.73 -20.00
CA TYR A 44 -11.56 -9.15 -20.68
C TYR A 44 -12.06 -10.09 -21.78
N ASN A 45 -11.17 -10.57 -22.66
CA ASN A 45 -11.50 -11.48 -23.74
C ASN A 45 -12.03 -12.83 -23.23
N GLN A 46 -11.45 -13.38 -22.16
CA GLN A 46 -11.94 -14.61 -21.53
C GLN A 46 -13.31 -14.43 -20.90
N MET A 47 -13.55 -13.33 -20.19
CA MET A 47 -14.85 -12.99 -19.63
C MET A 47 -15.90 -12.81 -20.72
N PHE A 48 -15.56 -12.10 -21.80
CA PHE A 48 -16.45 -11.86 -22.94
C PHE A 48 -16.83 -13.18 -23.62
N ASN A 49 -15.85 -14.02 -23.95
CA ASN A 49 -16.09 -15.32 -24.55
C ASN A 49 -16.93 -16.25 -23.64
N SER A 50 -16.70 -16.19 -22.32
CA SER A 50 -17.47 -16.98 -21.36
C SER A 50 -18.93 -16.54 -21.26
N ILE A 51 -19.19 -15.23 -21.38
CA ILE A 51 -20.54 -14.68 -21.30
C ILE A 51 -21.36 -14.97 -22.56
N ILE A 52 -20.76 -14.87 -23.75
CA ILE A 52 -21.43 -15.24 -25.00
C ILE A 52 -21.81 -16.73 -25.02
N ARG A 53 -20.99 -17.58 -24.39
CA ARG A 53 -21.24 -19.03 -24.27
C ARG A 53 -22.07 -19.39 -23.03
N SER A 54 -22.49 -18.42 -22.22
CA SER A 54 -23.25 -18.68 -21.00
C SER A 54 -24.70 -19.04 -21.30
N THR A 55 -25.32 -19.82 -20.41
CA THR A 55 -26.74 -20.21 -20.57
C THR A 55 -27.66 -19.06 -20.22
N MET A 56 -28.87 -19.04 -20.81
CA MET A 56 -29.90 -18.05 -20.45
C MET A 56 -30.26 -18.08 -18.96
N ALA A 57 -30.11 -19.23 -18.29
CA ALA A 57 -30.29 -19.33 -16.84
C ALA A 57 -29.29 -18.44 -16.06
N PHE A 58 -28.04 -18.34 -16.50
CA PHE A 58 -27.04 -17.47 -15.88
C PHE A 58 -27.38 -15.99 -16.08
N LEU A 59 -27.79 -15.60 -17.30
CA LEU A 59 -28.15 -14.23 -17.65
C LEU A 59 -29.45 -13.78 -16.97
N ASN A 60 -30.42 -14.69 -16.79
CA ASN A 60 -31.65 -14.40 -16.04
C ASN A 60 -31.39 -14.26 -14.54
N LYS A 61 -30.42 -15.01 -13.99
CA LYS A 61 -30.06 -14.94 -12.56
C LYS A 61 -29.20 -13.73 -12.22
N ASN A 62 -28.43 -13.20 -13.19
CA ASN A 62 -27.50 -12.09 -12.98
C ASN A 62 -27.93 -10.87 -13.81
N PRO A 63 -28.37 -9.78 -13.16
CA PRO A 63 -28.80 -8.59 -13.89
C PRO A 63 -27.63 -8.00 -14.70
N SER A 64 -27.95 -7.46 -15.87
CA SER A 64 -26.98 -6.86 -16.80
C SER A 64 -26.08 -5.81 -16.15
N GLY A 65 -26.61 -5.03 -15.19
CA GLY A 65 -25.83 -4.05 -14.43
C GLY A 65 -24.69 -4.66 -13.61
N ARG A 66 -24.87 -5.86 -13.04
CA ARG A 66 -23.78 -6.56 -12.30
C ARG A 66 -22.68 -7.01 -13.25
N ILE A 67 -23.06 -7.51 -14.42
CA ILE A 67 -22.12 -7.95 -15.46
C ILE A 67 -21.34 -6.75 -16.00
N LEU A 68 -22.03 -5.64 -16.30
CA LEU A 68 -21.40 -4.39 -16.75
C LEU A 68 -20.43 -3.82 -15.70
N ASN A 69 -20.80 -3.86 -14.42
CA ASN A 69 -19.92 -3.39 -13.35
C ASN A 69 -18.62 -4.21 -13.28
N ARG A 70 -18.65 -5.52 -13.57
CA ARG A 70 -17.42 -6.32 -13.66
C ARG A 70 -16.55 -5.92 -14.85
N PHE A 71 -17.13 -5.72 -16.04
CA PHE A 71 -16.38 -5.32 -17.22
C PHE A 71 -15.82 -3.90 -17.18
N SER A 72 -16.52 -2.99 -16.51
CA SER A 72 -16.10 -1.59 -16.43
C SER A 72 -15.26 -1.34 -15.18
N LYS A 73 -15.84 -1.57 -13.99
CA LYS A 73 -15.21 -1.17 -12.73
C LYS A 73 -14.13 -2.14 -12.28
N ASP A 74 -14.38 -3.45 -12.32
CA ASP A 74 -13.40 -4.42 -11.82
C ASP A 74 -12.20 -4.55 -12.76
N ILE A 75 -12.41 -4.54 -14.08
CA ILE A 75 -11.32 -4.47 -15.07
C ILE A 75 -10.56 -3.14 -14.96
N GLY A 76 -11.26 -2.01 -14.80
CA GLY A 76 -10.61 -0.70 -14.62
C GLY A 76 -9.69 -0.66 -13.40
N ILE A 77 -10.04 -1.33 -12.30
CA ILE A 77 -9.16 -1.47 -11.12
C ILE A 77 -7.90 -2.27 -11.47
N ILE A 78 -8.01 -3.33 -12.29
CA ILE A 78 -6.87 -4.14 -12.73
C ILE A 78 -5.93 -3.33 -13.63
N ASP A 79 -6.47 -2.45 -14.47
CA ASP A 79 -5.67 -1.65 -15.39
C ASP A 79 -5.03 -0.42 -14.74
N GLU A 80 -5.73 0.27 -13.85
CA GLU A 80 -5.28 1.54 -13.31
C GLU A 80 -4.65 1.42 -11.92
N ALA A 81 -5.25 0.62 -11.03
CA ALA A 81 -4.84 0.57 -9.63
C ALA A 81 -3.83 -0.55 -9.34
N LEU A 82 -3.93 -1.69 -10.04
CA LEU A 82 -3.05 -2.83 -9.79
C LEU A 82 -1.58 -2.58 -10.16
N PRO A 83 -1.22 -1.96 -11.31
CA PRO A 83 0.17 -1.77 -11.69
C PRO A 83 1.01 -0.98 -10.66
N PRO A 84 0.59 0.22 -10.18
CA PRO A 84 1.38 0.96 -9.21
C PRO A 84 1.51 0.17 -7.89
N ILE A 85 0.43 -0.43 -7.39
CA ILE A 85 0.48 -1.24 -6.16
C ILE A 85 1.45 -2.43 -6.31
N PHE A 86 1.52 -3.04 -7.49
CA PHE A 86 2.43 -4.15 -7.73
C PHE A 86 3.89 -3.71 -7.73
N ILE A 87 4.21 -2.58 -8.39
CA ILE A 87 5.55 -1.95 -8.35
C ILE A 87 5.96 -1.76 -6.90
N ASP A 88 5.08 -1.13 -6.11
CA ASP A 88 5.35 -0.79 -4.72
C ASP A 88 5.68 -2.03 -3.90
N VAL A 89 4.86 -3.08 -4.00
CA VAL A 89 5.07 -4.34 -3.27
C VAL A 89 6.38 -5.02 -3.65
N VAL A 90 6.71 -5.10 -4.94
CA VAL A 90 7.95 -5.72 -5.42
C VAL A 90 9.17 -4.91 -5.00
N GLN A 91 9.13 -3.60 -5.21
CA GLN A 91 10.22 -2.69 -4.88
C GLN A 91 10.53 -2.73 -3.38
N ILE A 92 9.51 -2.63 -2.52
CA ILE A 92 9.73 -2.66 -1.08
C ILE A 92 10.19 -4.05 -0.61
N GLY A 93 9.62 -5.12 -1.15
CA GLY A 93 10.04 -6.49 -0.84
C GLY A 93 11.52 -6.71 -1.13
N LEU A 94 11.97 -6.30 -2.32
CA LEU A 94 13.39 -6.36 -2.71
C LEU A 94 14.27 -5.44 -1.86
N MET A 95 13.76 -4.26 -1.49
CA MET A 95 14.52 -3.30 -0.69
C MET A 95 14.74 -3.78 0.74
N VAL A 96 13.75 -4.41 1.36
CA VAL A 96 13.91 -5.06 2.69
C VAL A 96 14.99 -6.14 2.63
N ILE A 97 14.99 -6.98 1.59
CA ILE A 97 16.04 -7.98 1.38
C ILE A 97 17.40 -7.31 1.19
N GLY A 98 17.47 -6.25 0.40
CA GLY A 98 18.68 -5.45 0.17
C GLY A 98 19.25 -4.87 1.48
N ILE A 99 18.39 -4.31 2.33
CA ILE A 99 18.80 -3.78 3.65
C ILE A 99 19.37 -4.90 4.53
N LEU A 100 18.72 -6.07 4.58
CA LEU A 100 19.22 -7.21 5.35
C LEU A 100 20.59 -7.68 4.88
N ILE A 101 20.82 -7.76 3.57
CA ILE A 101 22.12 -8.12 2.98
C ILE A 101 23.17 -7.08 3.34
N VAL A 102 22.85 -5.79 3.17
CA VAL A 102 23.75 -4.68 3.43
C VAL A 102 24.15 -4.61 4.91
N VAL A 103 23.20 -4.73 5.83
CA VAL A 103 23.48 -4.75 7.27
C VAL A 103 24.32 -5.97 7.65
N GLY A 104 24.05 -7.14 7.04
CA GLY A 104 24.85 -8.34 7.25
C GLY A 104 26.29 -8.23 6.77
N ILE A 105 26.54 -7.54 5.65
CA ILE A 105 27.90 -7.24 5.15
C ILE A 105 28.63 -6.27 6.09
N VAL A 106 27.92 -5.26 6.61
CA VAL A 106 28.51 -4.27 7.52
C VAL A 106 28.93 -4.91 8.84
N ASN A 107 28.03 -5.66 9.48
CA ASN A 107 28.33 -6.35 10.73
C ASN A 107 27.36 -7.51 10.98
N VAL A 108 27.91 -8.73 11.06
CA VAL A 108 27.13 -9.96 11.30
C VAL A 108 26.35 -9.92 12.62
N TYR A 109 26.88 -9.25 13.66
CA TYR A 109 26.21 -9.13 14.95
C TYR A 109 24.94 -8.26 14.90
N LEU A 110 24.85 -7.33 13.94
CA LEU A 110 23.66 -6.49 13.75
C LEU A 110 22.50 -7.24 13.09
N ILE A 111 22.74 -8.40 12.47
CA ILE A 111 21.67 -9.22 11.90
C ILE A 111 20.65 -9.63 12.96
N LEU A 112 21.10 -9.91 14.19
CA LEU A 112 20.23 -10.36 15.28
C LEU A 112 19.18 -9.31 15.67
N PRO A 113 19.55 -8.05 16.02
CA PRO A 113 18.55 -7.01 16.30
C PRO A 113 17.69 -6.67 15.07
N THR A 114 18.25 -6.70 13.85
CA THR A 114 17.46 -6.47 12.63
C THR A 114 16.44 -7.59 12.38
N LEU A 115 16.77 -8.85 12.66
CA LEU A 115 15.83 -9.95 12.49
C LEU A 115 14.68 -9.85 13.51
N ILE A 116 14.99 -9.47 14.75
CA ILE A 116 13.97 -9.21 15.78
C ILE A 116 13.02 -8.10 15.33
N ILE A 117 13.54 -6.98 14.79
CA ILE A 117 12.69 -5.87 14.35
C ILE A 117 11.78 -6.26 13.19
N VAL A 118 12.29 -7.05 12.23
CA VAL A 118 11.49 -7.54 11.09
C VAL A 118 10.34 -8.43 11.57
N VAL A 119 10.57 -9.30 12.56
CA VAL A 119 9.51 -10.14 13.14
C VAL A 119 8.46 -9.29 13.87
N VAL A 120 8.88 -8.26 14.62
CA VAL A 120 7.97 -7.32 15.28
C VAL A 120 7.12 -6.58 14.24
N PHE A 121 7.74 -6.04 13.19
CA PHE A 121 7.02 -5.38 12.10
C PHE A 121 6.01 -6.31 11.42
N PHE A 122 6.39 -7.56 11.16
CA PHE A 122 5.48 -8.53 10.54
C PHE A 122 4.24 -8.80 11.41
N LYS A 123 4.43 -8.97 12.73
CA LYS A 123 3.32 -9.15 13.67
C LYS A 123 2.41 -7.92 13.74
N MET A 124 3.00 -6.73 13.86
CA MET A 124 2.25 -5.47 13.89
C MET A 124 1.44 -5.27 12.62
N ARG A 125 2.06 -5.51 11.45
CA ARG A 125 1.38 -5.45 10.15
C ARG A 125 0.19 -6.42 10.10
N ASN A 126 0.37 -7.66 10.54
CA ASN A 126 -0.71 -8.66 10.48
C ASN A 126 -1.92 -8.26 11.36
N MET A 127 -1.64 -7.75 12.56
CA MET A 127 -2.67 -7.21 13.47
C MET A 127 -3.39 -6.01 12.84
N TYR A 128 -2.64 -5.06 12.26
CA TYR A 128 -3.20 -3.90 11.57
C TYR A 128 -4.07 -4.32 10.39
N MET A 129 -3.58 -5.18 9.50
CA MET A 129 -4.31 -5.62 8.31
C MET A 129 -5.63 -6.31 8.67
N THR A 130 -5.63 -7.12 9.73
CA THR A 130 -6.85 -7.79 10.22
C THR A 130 -7.86 -6.77 10.73
N THR A 131 -7.41 -5.79 11.51
CA THR A 131 -8.27 -4.75 12.11
C THR A 131 -8.82 -3.80 11.04
N THR A 132 -7.93 -3.27 10.21
CA THR A 132 -8.24 -2.31 9.16
C THR A 132 -9.18 -2.90 8.11
N ARG A 133 -9.06 -4.19 7.77
CA ARG A 133 -10.00 -4.87 6.87
C ARG A 133 -11.43 -4.90 7.43
N ASN A 134 -11.57 -5.14 8.74
CA ASN A 134 -12.88 -5.14 9.39
C ASN A 134 -13.49 -3.74 9.43
N VAL A 135 -12.69 -2.71 9.72
CA VAL A 135 -13.15 -1.31 9.72
C VAL A 135 -13.49 -0.84 8.30
N LYS A 136 -12.69 -1.20 7.30
CA LYS A 136 -13.01 -0.93 5.89
C LYS A 136 -14.32 -1.58 5.46
N ARG A 137 -14.60 -2.80 5.95
CA ARG A 137 -15.89 -3.47 5.72
C ARG A 137 -17.04 -2.71 6.39
N LEU A 138 -16.85 -2.23 7.62
CA LEU A 138 -17.85 -1.42 8.34
C LEU A 138 -18.17 -0.13 7.58
N GLU A 139 -17.13 0.58 7.10
CA GLU A 139 -17.31 1.78 6.27
C GLU A 139 -18.08 1.47 4.98
N GLY A 140 -17.74 0.37 4.30
CA GLY A 140 -18.46 -0.06 3.10
C GLY A 140 -19.95 -0.35 3.35
N ILE A 141 -20.29 -0.95 4.51
CA ILE A 141 -21.69 -1.19 4.91
C ILE A 141 -22.40 0.13 5.23
N ALA A 142 -21.76 1.04 5.97
CA ALA A 142 -22.32 2.35 6.32
C ALA A 142 -22.52 3.28 5.11
N ARG A 143 -21.75 3.07 4.04
CA ARG A 143 -21.83 3.88 2.81
C ARG A 143 -23.08 3.59 1.96
N SER A 144 -23.59 2.36 1.96
CA SER A 144 -24.72 1.98 1.09
C SER A 144 -26.03 2.71 1.42
N PRO A 145 -26.46 2.83 2.70
CA PRO A 145 -27.68 3.55 3.08
C PRO A 145 -27.72 5.01 2.60
N MET A 146 -26.59 5.72 2.63
CA MET A 146 -26.52 7.10 2.11
C MET A 146 -26.91 7.19 0.64
N PHE A 147 -26.35 6.32 -0.21
CA PHE A 147 -26.68 6.33 -1.64
C PHE A 147 -28.12 5.90 -1.90
N THR A 148 -28.62 4.91 -1.17
CA THR A 148 -30.01 4.47 -1.28
C THR A 148 -30.96 5.59 -0.89
N HIS A 149 -30.71 6.29 0.22
CA HIS A 149 -31.51 7.41 0.72
C HIS A 149 -31.53 8.59 -0.27
N VAL A 150 -30.38 8.93 -0.86
CA VAL A 150 -30.31 9.99 -1.89
C VAL A 150 -31.10 9.58 -3.13
N ASN A 151 -30.97 8.32 -3.59
CA ASN A 151 -31.68 7.85 -4.77
C ASN A 151 -33.20 7.83 -4.57
N SER A 152 -33.70 7.38 -3.41
CA SER A 152 -35.14 7.43 -3.09
C SER A 152 -35.65 8.86 -2.96
N SER A 153 -34.86 9.75 -2.36
CA SER A 153 -35.19 11.17 -2.23
C SER A 153 -35.31 11.87 -3.59
N LEU A 154 -34.40 11.55 -4.53
CA LEU A 154 -34.45 12.10 -5.89
C LEU A 154 -35.67 11.60 -6.68
N GLN A 155 -36.04 10.33 -6.53
CA GLN A 155 -37.21 9.76 -7.19
C GLN A 155 -38.53 10.29 -6.61
N GLY A 156 -38.58 10.56 -5.30
CA GLY A 156 -39.77 11.05 -4.58
C GLY A 156 -39.81 12.56 -4.35
N LEU A 157 -38.96 13.34 -5.03
CA LEU A 157 -38.72 14.75 -4.70
C LEU A 157 -39.99 15.62 -4.71
N THR A 158 -40.89 15.37 -5.67
CA THR A 158 -42.16 16.09 -5.77
C THR A 158 -43.08 15.79 -4.59
N THR A 159 -43.14 14.53 -4.16
CA THR A 159 -43.91 14.10 -2.99
C THR A 159 -43.36 14.71 -1.71
N ILE A 160 -42.03 14.70 -1.53
CA ILE A 160 -41.36 15.29 -0.36
C ILE A 160 -41.72 16.77 -0.23
N ARG A 161 -41.64 17.54 -1.34
CA ARG A 161 -42.00 18.96 -1.38
C ARG A 161 -43.50 19.21 -1.18
N ALA A 162 -44.34 18.31 -1.66
CA ALA A 162 -45.80 18.44 -1.49
C ALA A 162 -46.24 18.26 -0.03
N PHE A 163 -45.48 17.49 0.75
CA PHE A 163 -45.75 17.26 2.17
C PHE A 163 -44.90 18.11 3.13
N ASP A 164 -43.98 18.95 2.61
CA ASP A 164 -43.10 19.84 3.40
C ASP A 164 -42.26 19.09 4.45
N VAL A 165 -41.75 17.90 4.07
CA VAL A 165 -40.98 16.98 4.96
C VAL A 165 -39.47 16.98 4.68
N GLU A 166 -38.94 17.98 3.98
CA GLU A 166 -37.52 18.09 3.61
C GLU A 166 -36.59 18.04 4.82
N GLN A 167 -36.94 18.72 5.92
CA GLN A 167 -36.11 18.75 7.12
C GLN A 167 -35.97 17.36 7.76
N ILE A 168 -37.04 16.56 7.77
CA ILE A 168 -37.04 15.22 8.36
C ILE A 168 -36.08 14.32 7.59
N LEU A 169 -36.19 14.30 6.26
CA LEU A 169 -35.29 13.53 5.41
C LEU A 169 -33.85 14.04 5.47
N SER A 170 -33.66 15.36 5.62
CA SER A 170 -32.32 15.93 5.80
C SER A 170 -31.67 15.47 7.10
N GLN A 171 -32.44 15.36 8.20
CA GLN A 171 -31.94 14.84 9.46
C GLN A 171 -31.63 13.34 9.37
N GLU A 172 -32.47 12.56 8.69
CA GLU A 172 -32.23 11.14 8.44
C GLU A 172 -30.95 10.92 7.62
N PHE A 173 -30.75 11.71 6.57
CA PHE A 173 -29.52 11.70 5.79
C PHE A 173 -28.30 12.06 6.64
N ALA A 174 -28.40 13.08 7.51
CA ALA A 174 -27.33 13.46 8.41
C ALA A 174 -26.94 12.32 9.37
N SER A 175 -27.91 11.54 9.86
CA SER A 175 -27.65 10.36 10.69
C SER A 175 -26.88 9.27 9.93
N HIS A 176 -27.27 8.99 8.68
CA HIS A 176 -26.52 8.06 7.82
C HIS A 176 -25.09 8.55 7.53
N GLN A 177 -24.94 9.86 7.28
CA GLN A 177 -23.65 10.48 7.05
C GLN A 177 -22.75 10.45 8.29
N ASP A 178 -23.29 10.66 9.48
CA ASP A 178 -22.55 10.59 10.75
C ASP A 178 -22.02 9.17 10.99
N LEU A 179 -22.85 8.15 10.75
CA LEU A 179 -22.42 6.75 10.84
C LEU A 179 -21.29 6.43 9.85
N HIS A 180 -21.40 6.88 8.58
CA HIS A 180 -20.33 6.71 7.60
C HIS A 180 -19.05 7.46 8.00
N SER A 181 -19.20 8.71 8.44
CA SER A 181 -18.09 9.58 8.83
C SER A 181 -17.34 9.04 10.04
N SER A 182 -18.06 8.49 11.03
CA SER A 182 -17.46 7.85 12.20
C SER A 182 -16.65 6.60 11.82
N ALA A 183 -17.17 5.75 10.93
CA ALA A 183 -16.44 4.59 10.43
C ALA A 183 -15.20 4.98 9.60
N TRP A 184 -15.31 6.03 8.77
CA TRP A 184 -14.20 6.57 8.00
C TRP A 184 -13.13 7.21 8.91
N TYR A 185 -13.56 7.95 9.94
CA TYR A 185 -12.66 8.54 10.92
C TYR A 185 -11.91 7.46 11.72
N LEU A 186 -12.58 6.36 12.09
CA LEU A 186 -11.96 5.21 12.73
C LEU A 186 -10.88 4.59 11.84
N PHE A 187 -11.14 4.43 10.53
CA PHE A 187 -10.15 3.95 9.56
C PHE A 187 -8.91 4.87 9.51
N MET A 188 -9.12 6.19 9.40
CA MET A 188 -8.02 7.17 9.39
C MET A 188 -7.23 7.16 10.69
N SER A 189 -7.91 7.09 11.84
CA SER A 189 -7.30 7.06 13.16
C SER A 189 -6.45 5.81 13.38
N LEU A 190 -6.93 4.65 12.93
CA LEU A 190 -6.15 3.40 12.98
C LEU A 190 -4.88 3.47 12.14
N SER A 191 -4.97 4.01 10.91
CA SER A 191 -3.81 4.21 10.04
C SER A 191 -2.77 5.13 10.68
N ARG A 192 -3.21 6.24 11.27
CA ARG A 192 -2.33 7.16 12.00
C ARG A 192 -1.70 6.53 13.25
N ALA A 193 -2.49 5.83 14.06
CA ALA A 193 -2.00 5.16 15.26
C ALA A 193 -0.96 4.09 14.90
N PHE A 194 -1.20 3.31 13.84
CA PHE A 194 -0.24 2.33 13.35
C PHE A 194 1.07 2.98 12.91
N GLY A 195 1.01 4.06 12.12
CA GLY A 195 2.19 4.84 11.73
C GLY A 195 3.01 5.32 12.93
N PHE A 196 2.35 5.87 13.95
CA PHE A 196 2.98 6.31 15.19
C PHE A 196 3.69 5.16 15.95
N TRP A 197 3.04 4.00 16.07
CA TRP A 197 3.68 2.84 16.71
C TRP A 197 4.88 2.31 15.91
N LEU A 198 4.81 2.34 14.57
CA LEU A 198 5.97 2.00 13.73
C LEU A 198 7.14 2.96 13.96
N ASP A 199 6.87 4.27 14.09
CA ASP A 199 7.91 5.27 14.34
C ASP A 199 8.59 5.04 15.70
N ILE A 200 7.85 4.69 16.75
CA ILE A 200 8.43 4.33 18.05
C ILE A 200 9.39 3.14 17.92
N VAL A 201 8.96 2.09 17.21
CA VAL A 201 9.77 0.89 17.00
C VAL A 201 11.04 1.20 16.20
N CYS A 202 10.94 2.09 15.20
CA CYS A 202 12.10 2.61 14.47
C CYS A 202 13.08 3.36 15.36
N ILE A 203 12.59 4.31 16.17
CA ILE A 203 13.45 5.11 17.03
C ILE A 203 14.20 4.20 18.00
N LEU A 204 13.52 3.20 18.57
CA LEU A 204 14.15 2.17 19.41
C LEU A 204 15.22 1.39 18.65
N TYR A 205 14.93 0.95 17.42
CA TYR A 205 15.89 0.22 16.58
C TYR A 205 17.12 1.05 16.23
N THR A 206 16.95 2.29 15.76
CA THR A 206 18.06 3.21 15.47
C THR A 206 18.87 3.51 16.73
N THR A 207 18.22 3.63 17.89
CA THR A 207 18.91 3.77 19.18
C THR A 207 19.75 2.54 19.48
N ILE A 208 19.21 1.32 19.36
CA ILE A 208 19.97 0.09 19.57
C ILE A 208 21.19 0.00 18.63
N VAL A 209 21.01 0.30 17.34
CA VAL A 209 22.09 0.25 16.34
C VAL A 209 23.18 1.28 16.66
N THR A 210 22.80 2.51 17.01
CA THR A 210 23.76 3.57 17.36
C THR A 210 24.55 3.25 18.63
N PHE A 211 23.88 2.79 19.70
CA PHE A 211 24.55 2.35 20.92
C PHE A 211 25.47 1.14 20.67
N PHE A 212 25.06 0.18 19.84
CA PHE A 212 25.89 -0.97 19.48
C PHE A 212 27.22 -0.54 18.84
N PHE A 213 27.19 0.40 17.89
CA PHE A 213 28.42 0.89 17.25
C PHE A 213 29.31 1.69 18.22
N ILE A 214 28.73 2.44 19.16
CA ILE A 214 29.51 3.24 20.12
C ILE A 214 30.22 2.38 21.17
N PHE A 215 29.56 1.34 21.70
CA PHE A 215 30.06 0.59 22.85
C PHE A 215 30.82 -0.70 22.52
N ILE A 216 30.48 -1.36 21.42
CA ILE A 216 31.00 -2.71 21.12
C ILE A 216 32.09 -2.68 20.05
N VAL A 217 32.05 -1.71 19.13
CA VAL A 217 32.92 -1.71 17.96
C VAL A 217 33.88 -0.52 18.01
N ASN A 218 35.10 -0.78 18.51
CA ASN A 218 36.11 0.27 18.68
C ASN A 218 36.84 0.68 17.39
N ASP A 219 36.64 -0.02 16.27
CA ASP A 219 37.47 0.16 15.05
C ASP A 219 36.68 0.06 13.73
N THR A 220 35.50 0.71 13.66
CA THR A 220 34.71 0.82 12.42
C THR A 220 34.93 2.11 11.67
N HIS A 221 35.09 1.99 10.34
CA HIS A 221 35.05 3.11 9.42
C HIS A 221 33.69 3.83 9.55
N GLY A 222 33.69 5.14 9.81
CA GLY A 222 32.46 5.92 10.01
C GLY A 222 31.46 5.81 8.85
N GLY A 223 31.93 5.53 7.63
CA GLY A 223 31.08 5.25 6.48
C GLY A 223 30.17 4.03 6.68
N ASN A 224 30.64 2.97 7.33
CA ASN A 224 29.84 1.77 7.60
C ASN A 224 28.76 2.03 8.65
N VAL A 225 29.09 2.84 9.67
CA VAL A 225 28.14 3.27 10.71
C VAL A 225 27.03 4.13 10.10
N GLY A 226 27.40 5.14 9.31
CA GLY A 226 26.43 5.99 8.62
C GLY A 226 25.55 5.21 7.65
N LEU A 227 26.12 4.23 6.96
CA LEU A 227 25.39 3.34 6.05
C LEU A 227 24.38 2.49 6.83
N ALA A 228 24.77 1.84 7.93
CA ALA A 228 23.86 1.06 8.76
C ALA A 228 22.70 1.89 9.35
N ILE A 229 22.98 3.11 9.84
CA ILE A 229 21.96 4.02 10.36
C ILE A 229 21.01 4.47 9.25
N THR A 230 21.52 4.79 8.07
CA THR A 230 20.69 5.22 6.93
C THR A 230 19.78 4.10 6.46
N GLN A 231 20.28 2.85 6.41
CA GLN A 231 19.45 1.69 6.09
C GLN A 231 18.38 1.43 7.18
N ALA A 232 18.70 1.65 8.46
CA ALA A 232 17.75 1.53 9.55
C ALA A 232 16.59 2.54 9.45
N ILE A 233 16.91 3.79 9.12
CA ILE A 233 15.92 4.84 8.90
C ILE A 233 15.09 4.54 7.64
N GLY A 234 15.73 4.13 6.55
CA GLY A 234 15.06 3.81 5.28
C GLY A 234 14.01 2.70 5.39
N LEU A 235 14.29 1.68 6.21
CA LEU A 235 13.37 0.58 6.49
C LEU A 235 12.03 1.10 7.06
N THR A 236 12.07 2.15 7.88
CA THR A 236 10.90 2.70 8.56
C THR A 236 9.91 3.37 7.62
N GLY A 237 10.41 4.27 6.76
CA GLY A 237 9.56 4.97 5.79
C GLY A 237 8.88 4.01 4.82
N MET A 238 9.55 2.90 4.48
CA MET A 238 9.00 1.89 3.59
C MET A 238 7.92 1.06 4.27
N PHE A 239 8.13 0.60 5.51
CA PHE A 239 7.13 -0.19 6.22
C PHE A 239 5.82 0.59 6.48
N GLN A 240 5.90 1.90 6.68
CA GLN A 240 4.70 2.75 6.76
C GLN A 240 3.94 2.82 5.43
N TRP A 241 4.64 2.77 4.30
CA TRP A 241 4.04 2.90 2.98
C TRP A 241 3.48 1.59 2.42
N VAL A 242 4.06 0.43 2.80
CA VAL A 242 3.54 -0.92 2.45
C VAL A 242 2.14 -1.21 3.00
N VAL A 243 1.70 -0.45 4.00
CA VAL A 243 0.58 -0.81 4.87
C VAL A 243 -0.61 0.13 4.69
#